data_AF-A0A6J7BAI3-F1
#
_entry.id   AF-A0A6J7BAI3-F1
#
_cell.length_a   1.000
_cell.length_b   1.000
_cell.length_c   1.000
_cell.angle_alpha   90.00
_cell.angle_beta   90.00
_cell.angle_gamma   90.00
#
_symmetry.space_group_name_H-M   'P 1'
#
loop_
_entity.id
_entity.type
_entity.pdbx_description
1 polymer ?
#
loop_
_entity_poly.entity_id
_entity_poly.type
_entity_poly.pdbx_seq_one_letter_code
_entity_poly.pdbx_strand_id
1 'polypeptide(L)'
;MDLTITRIETEQIRVPLARVYKGSHYKMTHRSTILTRIHTASGLIGEAYAGDEDAGLAEIDAIIHDEIAPKLIGQDGSAIEKCWELARPATWDILRDRRLGLVACGSIDLTLWDLFGRSLNTPLWKLWGGYRSKLPVITIGGYYGSDLSIEEEVEYLVNEEFAGMKFKIGGMSPEDDVKRFRRARAVGGDDFRIAVDANQGYTLPDAIEFSHLV
;
A
#
# COMPACT_ATOMS: atom_id res chain seq x y z
N MET A 1 -12.98 -27.77 7.17
CA MET A 1 -12.63 -27.62 5.75
C MET A 1 -11.15 -27.90 5.64
N ASP A 2 -10.71 -28.67 4.63
CA ASP A 2 -9.29 -28.96 4.46
C ASP A 2 -8.59 -27.78 3.76
N LEU A 3 -7.82 -27.02 4.52
CA LEU A 3 -7.08 -25.84 4.04
C LEU A 3 -5.62 -26.15 3.72
N THR A 4 -5.26 -27.43 3.53
CA THR A 4 -3.94 -27.83 3.06
C THR A 4 -3.62 -27.13 1.74
N ILE A 5 -2.53 -26.36 1.71
CA ILE A 5 -2.08 -25.60 0.53
C ILE A 5 -1.61 -26.57 -0.55
N THR A 6 -2.20 -26.48 -1.74
CA THR A 6 -1.87 -27.36 -2.88
C THR A 6 -1.06 -26.64 -3.95
N ARG A 7 -1.26 -25.33 -4.10
CA ARG A 7 -0.58 -24.51 -5.12
C ARG A 7 -0.58 -23.05 -4.72
N ILE A 8 0.51 -22.36 -5.03
CA ILE A 8 0.61 -20.90 -4.99
C ILE A 8 0.77 -20.42 -6.43
N GLU A 9 -0.05 -19.46 -6.82
CA GLU A 9 -0.04 -18.84 -8.14
C GLU A 9 0.10 -17.33 -7.96
N THR A 10 0.82 -16.70 -8.88
CA THR A 10 0.96 -15.25 -8.91
C THR A 10 0.73 -14.72 -10.32
N GLU A 11 0.27 -13.48 -10.39
CA GLU A 11 0.11 -12.71 -11.63
C GLU A 11 0.71 -11.33 -11.44
N GLN A 12 1.72 -11.00 -12.25
CA GLN A 12 2.37 -9.69 -12.26
C GLN A 12 1.52 -8.72 -13.09
N ILE A 13 1.03 -7.66 -12.45
CA ILE A 13 0.16 -6.66 -13.07
C ILE A 13 0.91 -5.34 -13.16
N ARG A 14 0.99 -4.76 -14.36
CA ARG A 14 1.64 -3.47 -14.61
C ARG A 14 0.78 -2.63 -15.53
N VAL A 15 0.24 -1.52 -15.02
CA VAL A 15 -0.73 -0.67 -15.72
C VAL A 15 -0.16 0.74 -15.89
N PRO A 16 -0.21 1.34 -17.10
CA PRO A 16 0.21 2.73 -17.29
C PRO A 16 -0.74 3.69 -16.57
N LEU A 17 -0.17 4.71 -15.93
CA LEU A 17 -0.95 5.79 -15.32
C LEU A 17 -1.34 6.83 -16.38
N ALA A 18 -2.51 7.45 -16.21
CA ALA A 18 -3.01 8.47 -17.13
C ALA A 18 -2.09 9.70 -17.25
N ARG A 19 -1.27 9.95 -16.22
CA ARG A 19 -0.28 11.02 -16.15
C ARG A 19 0.88 10.64 -15.22
N VAL A 20 1.96 11.41 -15.26
CA VAL A 20 3.11 11.23 -14.38
C VAL A 20 2.85 11.89 -13.03
N TYR A 21 2.86 11.10 -11.96
CA TYR A 21 2.76 11.61 -10.59
C TYR A 21 4.14 11.91 -10.04
N LYS A 22 4.34 13.09 -9.42
CA LYS A 22 5.64 13.54 -8.89
C LYS A 22 5.52 13.94 -7.41
N GLY A 23 6.30 13.27 -6.56
CA GLY A 23 6.57 13.72 -5.19
C GLY A 23 7.79 14.63 -5.12
N SER A 24 8.36 14.81 -3.93
CA SER A 24 9.59 15.60 -3.74
C SER A 24 10.80 15.03 -4.49
N HIS A 25 11.02 13.71 -4.39
CA HIS A 25 12.20 13.04 -4.96
C HIS A 25 11.90 11.85 -5.88
N TYR A 26 10.65 11.64 -6.27
CA TYR A 26 10.27 10.51 -7.10
C TYR A 26 9.22 10.87 -8.16
N LYS A 27 9.14 10.05 -9.19
CA LYS A 27 8.09 10.09 -10.20
C LYS A 27 7.57 8.69 -10.50
N MET A 28 6.30 8.58 -10.87
CA MET A 28 5.65 7.31 -11.21
C MET A 28 4.91 7.43 -12.53
N THR A 29 5.09 6.44 -13.40
CA THR A 29 4.45 6.34 -14.72
C THR A 29 3.54 5.12 -14.85
N HIS A 30 3.70 4.15 -13.96
CA HIS A 30 2.93 2.91 -13.92
C HIS A 30 2.53 2.60 -12.48
N ARG A 31 1.50 1.76 -12.34
CA ARG A 31 1.16 1.08 -11.10
C ARG A 31 1.42 -0.41 -11.29
N SER A 32 2.20 -1.00 -10.39
CA SER A 32 2.74 -2.35 -10.58
C SER A 32 2.55 -3.21 -9.33
N THR A 33 1.74 -4.27 -9.39
CA THR A 33 1.41 -5.11 -8.23
C THR A 33 1.50 -6.59 -8.58
N ILE A 34 1.54 -7.45 -7.55
CA ILE A 34 1.46 -8.89 -7.71
C ILE A 34 0.15 -9.38 -7.09
N LEU A 35 -0.68 -10.03 -7.89
CA LEU A 35 -1.86 -10.75 -7.41
C LEU A 35 -1.41 -12.16 -7.04
N THR A 36 -1.70 -12.59 -5.82
CA THR A 36 -1.32 -13.90 -5.28
C THR A 36 -2.59 -14.71 -5.00
N ARG A 37 -2.57 -15.99 -5.40
CA ARG A 37 -3.64 -16.96 -5.15
C ARG A 37 -3.07 -18.19 -4.43
N ILE A 38 -3.67 -18.55 -3.31
CA ILE A 38 -3.34 -19.77 -2.56
C ILE A 38 -4.49 -20.76 -2.71
N HIS A 39 -4.24 -21.85 -3.41
CA HIS A 39 -5.18 -22.94 -3.65
C HIS A 39 -5.09 -23.96 -2.53
N THR A 40 -6.22 -24.51 -2.10
CA THR A 40 -6.27 -25.53 -1.04
C THR A 40 -6.89 -26.85 -1.50
N ALA A 41 -6.70 -27.92 -0.72
CA ALA A 41 -7.26 -29.24 -0.98
C ALA A 41 -8.79 -29.25 -0.99
N SER A 42 -9.44 -28.36 -0.23
CA SER A 42 -10.90 -28.17 -0.27
C SER A 42 -11.42 -27.48 -1.55
N GLY A 43 -10.52 -26.96 -2.40
CA GLY A 43 -10.87 -26.12 -3.54
C GLY A 43 -11.13 -24.65 -3.18
N LEU A 44 -11.07 -24.26 -1.91
CA LEU A 44 -11.10 -22.85 -1.53
C LEU A 44 -9.80 -22.17 -1.96
N ILE A 45 -9.93 -20.96 -2.51
CA ILE A 45 -8.81 -20.13 -2.97
C ILE A 45 -8.84 -18.82 -2.17
N GLY A 46 -7.72 -18.50 -1.52
CA GLY A 46 -7.46 -17.15 -1.03
C GLY A 46 -6.81 -16.32 -2.12
N GLU A 47 -7.15 -15.04 -2.20
CA GLU A 47 -6.64 -14.12 -3.21
C GLU A 47 -6.43 -12.72 -2.62
N ALA A 48 -5.23 -12.16 -2.83
CA ALA A 48 -4.91 -10.78 -2.48
C ALA A 48 -3.87 -10.20 -3.43
N TYR A 49 -3.86 -8.87 -3.59
CA TYR A 49 -2.77 -8.16 -4.27
C TYR A 49 -1.97 -7.34 -3.26
N ALA A 50 -0.68 -7.19 -3.49
CA ALA A 50 0.20 -6.44 -2.60
C ALA A 50 1.23 -5.60 -3.35
N GLY A 51 1.62 -4.49 -2.74
CA GLY A 51 2.74 -3.66 -3.16
C GLY A 51 2.47 -2.68 -4.31
N ASP A 52 3.53 -1.93 -4.62
CA ASP A 52 3.72 -1.13 -5.82
C ASP A 52 5.20 -1.19 -6.22
N GLU A 53 5.61 -2.18 -7.00
CA GLU A 53 7.02 -2.59 -7.12
C GLU A 53 7.48 -2.67 -8.58
N ASP A 54 7.40 -1.57 -9.33
CA ASP A 54 7.63 -1.56 -10.79
C ASP A 54 8.94 -2.23 -11.23
N ALA A 55 10.05 -1.97 -10.51
CA ALA A 55 11.34 -2.57 -10.80
C ALA A 55 11.53 -3.98 -10.20
N GLY A 56 10.81 -4.30 -9.12
CA GLY A 56 11.04 -5.51 -8.31
C GLY A 56 10.06 -6.65 -8.58
N LEU A 57 9.05 -6.48 -9.45
CA LEU A 57 7.99 -7.46 -9.67
C LEU A 57 8.51 -8.87 -9.95
N ALA A 58 9.44 -9.02 -10.90
CA ALA A 58 9.97 -10.32 -11.29
C ALA A 58 10.80 -10.98 -10.18
N GLU A 59 11.54 -10.19 -9.40
CA GLU A 59 12.36 -10.68 -8.30
C GLU A 59 11.48 -11.12 -7.12
N ILE A 60 10.43 -10.37 -6.80
CA ILE A 60 9.45 -10.73 -5.78
C ILE A 60 8.70 -12.01 -6.18
N ASP A 61 8.30 -12.11 -7.44
CA ASP A 61 7.66 -13.30 -8.01
C ASP A 61 8.54 -14.55 -7.87
N ALA A 62 9.82 -14.42 -8.21
CA ALA A 62 10.81 -15.49 -8.03
C ALA A 62 10.97 -15.88 -6.56
N ILE A 63 11.05 -14.92 -5.62
CA ILE A 63 11.13 -15.23 -4.18
C ILE A 63 9.89 -16.02 -3.72
N ILE A 64 8.68 -15.65 -4.18
CA ILE A 64 7.45 -16.36 -3.84
C ILE A 64 7.53 -17.82 -4.31
N HIS A 65 7.92 -18.07 -5.57
CA HIS A 65 7.92 -19.41 -6.15
C HIS A 65 9.12 -20.28 -5.75
N ASP A 66 10.31 -19.70 -5.68
CA ASP A 66 11.55 -20.44 -5.51
C ASP A 66 11.92 -20.62 -4.02
N GLU A 67 11.53 -19.68 -3.14
CA GLU A 67 11.94 -19.71 -1.73
C GLU A 67 10.81 -20.00 -0.75
N ILE A 68 9.60 -19.49 -1.03
CA ILE A 68 8.48 -19.53 -0.08
C ILE A 68 7.53 -20.70 -0.38
N ALA A 69 7.04 -20.80 -1.62
CA ALA A 69 6.07 -21.82 -2.01
C ALA A 69 6.49 -23.27 -1.70
N PRO A 70 7.76 -23.70 -1.90
CA PRO A 70 8.17 -25.07 -1.62
C PRO A 70 8.05 -25.45 -0.13
N LYS A 71 8.07 -24.46 0.77
CA LYS A 71 7.92 -24.67 2.22
C LYS A 71 6.46 -24.66 2.66
N LEU A 72 5.58 -24.02 1.89
CA LEU A 72 4.17 -23.83 2.23
C LEU A 72 3.25 -24.89 1.61
N ILE A 73 3.60 -25.45 0.45
CA ILE A 73 2.82 -26.54 -0.13
C ILE A 73 2.77 -27.72 0.85
N GLY A 74 1.56 -28.23 1.10
CA GLY A 74 1.30 -29.28 2.09
C GLY A 74 1.10 -28.77 3.53
N GLN A 75 1.28 -27.48 3.80
CA GLN A 75 0.95 -26.88 5.10
C GLN A 75 -0.54 -26.55 5.19
N ASP A 76 -1.09 -26.52 6.41
CA ASP A 76 -2.43 -26.02 6.68
C ASP A 76 -2.42 -24.48 6.56
N GLY A 77 -3.17 -23.94 5.59
CA GLY A 77 -3.28 -22.50 5.35
C GLY A 77 -3.96 -21.71 6.47
N SER A 78 -4.61 -22.37 7.44
CA SER A 78 -5.11 -21.71 8.66
C SER A 78 -4.05 -21.56 9.76
N ALA A 79 -2.92 -22.26 9.65
CA ALA A 79 -1.79 -22.13 10.56
C ALA A 79 -0.92 -20.91 10.19
N ILE A 80 -1.53 -19.71 10.15
CA ILE A 80 -0.95 -18.48 9.61
C ILE A 80 0.44 -18.19 10.19
N GLU A 81 0.59 -18.22 11.52
CA GLU A 81 1.89 -17.97 12.18
C GLU A 81 2.98 -18.96 11.75
N LYS A 82 2.62 -20.24 11.57
CA LYS A 82 3.56 -21.25 11.07
C LYS A 82 3.97 -20.95 9.62
N CYS A 83 3.01 -20.61 8.77
CA CYS A 83 3.27 -20.23 7.40
C CYS A 83 4.15 -18.97 7.32
N TRP A 84 3.89 -17.99 8.18
CA TRP A 84 4.69 -16.77 8.31
C TRP A 84 6.14 -17.11 8.72
N GLU A 85 6.34 -17.97 9.73
CA GLU A 85 7.67 -18.42 10.14
C GLU A 85 8.42 -19.16 9.03
N LEU A 86 7.72 -19.94 8.20
CA LEU A 86 8.29 -20.65 7.06
C LEU A 86 8.66 -19.73 5.89
N ALA A 87 7.90 -18.65 5.68
CA ALA A 87 8.17 -17.64 4.66
C ALA A 87 9.30 -16.68 5.09
N ARG A 88 9.36 -16.35 6.38
CA ARG A 88 10.27 -15.36 6.98
C ARG A 88 11.75 -15.51 6.59
N PRO A 89 12.33 -16.70 6.34
CA PRO A 89 13.73 -16.80 5.91
C PRO A 89 14.06 -16.11 4.58
N ALA A 90 13.09 -15.86 3.69
CA ALA A 90 13.27 -14.95 2.55
C ALA A 90 13.69 -13.53 3.02
N THR A 91 13.40 -13.26 4.27
CA THR A 91 13.91 -12.25 5.18
C THR A 91 15.39 -12.03 5.29
N TRP A 92 16.23 -13.04 5.08
CA TRP A 92 17.51 -13.10 5.78
C TRP A 92 18.74 -12.91 4.89
N ASP A 93 18.57 -13.02 3.58
CA ASP A 93 19.66 -12.84 2.63
C ASP A 93 20.25 -11.43 2.76
N ILE A 94 21.51 -11.36 3.18
CA ILE A 94 22.24 -10.12 3.42
C ILE A 94 22.75 -9.48 2.12
N LEU A 95 22.68 -10.20 0.99
CA LEU A 95 23.23 -9.79 -0.29
C LEU A 95 22.17 -9.15 -1.22
N ARG A 96 20.92 -9.05 -0.77
CA ARG A 96 19.82 -8.42 -1.52
C ARG A 96 19.11 -7.33 -0.73
N ASP A 97 18.33 -6.51 -1.42
CA ASP A 97 17.41 -5.58 -0.76
C ASP A 97 16.41 -6.36 0.10
N ARG A 98 16.40 -6.07 1.41
CA ARG A 98 15.51 -6.67 2.39
C ARG A 98 14.04 -6.47 2.00
N ARG A 99 13.70 -5.39 1.30
CA ARG A 99 12.34 -5.08 0.84
C ARG A 99 11.76 -6.18 -0.05
N LEU A 100 12.55 -6.80 -0.93
CA LEU A 100 12.06 -7.83 -1.85
C LEU A 100 11.48 -9.03 -1.08
N GLY A 101 12.22 -9.53 -0.09
CA GLY A 101 11.76 -10.62 0.78
C GLY A 101 10.55 -10.21 1.64
N LEU A 102 10.53 -8.98 2.14
CA LEU A 102 9.41 -8.46 2.94
C LEU A 102 8.11 -8.36 2.12
N VAL A 103 8.18 -7.87 0.89
CA VAL A 103 7.00 -7.79 0.01
C VAL A 103 6.52 -9.19 -0.36
N ALA A 104 7.42 -10.11 -0.70
CA ALA A 104 7.06 -11.51 -0.96
C ALA A 104 6.35 -12.16 0.24
N CYS A 105 6.88 -11.97 1.46
CA CYS A 105 6.23 -12.46 2.68
C CYS A 105 4.86 -11.81 2.90
N GLY A 106 4.74 -10.49 2.67
CA GLY A 106 3.47 -9.76 2.79
C GLY A 106 2.41 -10.23 1.79
N SER A 107 2.79 -10.55 0.56
CA SER A 107 1.87 -11.10 -0.45
C SER A 107 1.28 -12.44 -0.02
N ILE A 108 2.11 -13.33 0.55
CA ILE A 108 1.64 -14.60 1.09
C ILE A 108 0.75 -14.40 2.32
N ASP A 109 1.19 -13.61 3.29
CA ASP A 109 0.46 -13.40 4.56
C ASP A 109 -0.94 -12.83 4.32
N LEU A 110 -1.06 -11.79 3.50
CA LEU A 110 -2.36 -11.20 3.14
C LEU A 110 -3.29 -12.23 2.48
N THR A 111 -2.74 -13.09 1.62
CA THR A 111 -3.51 -14.10 0.90
C THR A 111 -3.97 -15.24 1.83
N LEU A 112 -3.14 -15.62 2.82
CA LEU A 112 -3.52 -16.57 3.86
C LEU A 112 -4.64 -16.01 4.76
N TRP A 113 -4.58 -14.72 5.08
CA TRP A 113 -5.66 -14.07 5.83
C TRP A 113 -6.97 -14.04 5.03
N ASP A 114 -6.93 -13.70 3.73
CA ASP A 114 -8.12 -13.79 2.86
C ASP A 114 -8.68 -15.22 2.81
N LEU A 115 -7.81 -16.23 2.61
CA LEU A 115 -8.19 -17.64 2.66
C LEU A 115 -8.90 -17.99 3.97
N PHE A 116 -8.31 -17.60 5.10
CA PHE A 116 -8.85 -17.88 6.42
C PHE A 116 -10.20 -17.19 6.64
N GLY A 117 -10.32 -15.92 6.26
CA GLY A 117 -11.57 -15.16 6.31
C GLY A 117 -12.69 -15.81 5.51
N ARG A 118 -12.39 -16.25 4.28
CA ARG A 118 -13.33 -16.98 3.43
C ARG A 118 -13.73 -18.32 4.03
N SER A 119 -12.79 -19.07 4.61
CA SER A 119 -13.07 -20.37 5.23
C SER A 119 -14.05 -20.26 6.41
N LEU A 120 -14.02 -19.12 7.10
CA LEU A 120 -14.91 -18.79 8.22
C LEU A 120 -16.14 -17.98 7.79
N ASN A 121 -16.28 -17.67 6.50
CA ASN A 121 -17.30 -16.75 5.98
C ASN A 121 -17.40 -15.45 6.81
N THR A 122 -16.25 -14.90 7.21
CA THR A 122 -16.18 -13.76 8.13
C THR A 122 -15.26 -12.68 7.55
N PRO A 123 -15.70 -11.40 7.50
CA PRO A 123 -14.85 -10.34 6.99
C PRO A 123 -13.64 -10.08 7.90
N LEU A 124 -12.49 -9.76 7.30
CA LEU A 124 -11.23 -9.58 8.03
C LEU A 124 -11.29 -8.53 9.13
N TRP A 125 -11.98 -7.41 8.92
CA TRP A 125 -12.14 -6.37 9.95
C TRP A 125 -12.78 -6.92 11.23
N LYS A 126 -13.62 -7.95 11.13
CA LYS A 126 -14.26 -8.62 12.27
C LYS A 126 -13.34 -9.64 12.90
N LEU A 127 -12.60 -10.41 12.09
CA LEU A 127 -11.61 -11.37 12.57
C LEU A 127 -10.45 -10.71 13.31
N TRP A 128 -9.98 -9.56 12.82
CA TRP A 128 -8.88 -8.80 13.42
C TRP A 128 -9.29 -7.93 14.62
N GLY A 129 -10.46 -8.19 15.22
CA GLY A 129 -10.88 -7.59 16.49
C GLY A 129 -12.21 -6.85 16.44
N GLY A 130 -12.76 -6.55 15.25
CA GLY A 130 -14.17 -6.17 15.11
C GLY A 130 -14.58 -4.85 15.75
N TYR A 131 -13.65 -3.91 15.96
CA TYR A 131 -13.96 -2.64 16.63
C TYR A 131 -15.00 -1.79 15.89
N ARG A 132 -14.87 -1.66 14.55
CA ARG A 132 -15.80 -0.93 13.69
C ARG A 132 -15.70 -1.42 12.25
N SER A 133 -16.77 -1.22 11.47
CA SER A 133 -16.85 -1.60 10.05
C SER A 133 -16.79 -0.42 9.08
N LYS A 134 -16.63 0.81 9.59
CA LYS A 134 -16.54 2.05 8.80
C LYS A 134 -15.44 2.95 9.34
N LEU A 135 -14.75 3.64 8.45
CA LEU A 135 -13.72 4.62 8.80
C LEU A 135 -13.71 5.78 7.78
N PRO A 136 -13.25 6.97 8.18
CA PRO A 136 -12.99 8.07 7.25
C PRO A 136 -11.87 7.69 6.28
N VAL A 137 -12.02 8.07 5.00
CA VAL A 137 -11.00 7.87 3.96
C VAL A 137 -10.45 9.23 3.55
N ILE A 138 -9.13 9.32 3.44
CA ILE A 138 -8.44 10.46 2.82
C ILE A 138 -7.76 10.01 1.53
N THR A 139 -7.58 10.92 0.59
CA THR A 139 -6.83 10.65 -0.64
C THR A 139 -5.39 11.15 -0.53
N ILE A 140 -4.48 10.62 -1.33
CA ILE A 140 -3.12 11.19 -1.45
C ILE A 140 -3.12 12.10 -2.67
N GLY A 141 -2.82 13.37 -2.48
CA GLY A 141 -3.01 14.40 -3.50
C GLY A 141 -2.10 15.61 -3.33
N GLY A 142 -2.37 16.69 -4.05
CA GLY A 142 -1.53 17.87 -4.05
C GLY A 142 -0.17 17.63 -4.70
N TYR A 143 -0.12 16.79 -5.74
CA TYR A 143 1.13 16.47 -6.44
C TYR A 143 1.71 17.70 -7.17
N TYR A 144 3.04 17.76 -7.28
CA TYR A 144 3.72 18.83 -8.00
C TYR A 144 3.56 18.68 -9.51
N GLY A 145 3.31 19.79 -10.20
CA GLY A 145 3.16 19.82 -11.66
C GLY A 145 1.97 19.02 -12.17
N SER A 146 0.93 18.85 -11.35
CA SER A 146 -0.38 18.33 -11.76
C SER A 146 -1.05 19.28 -12.75
N ASP A 147 -1.72 18.72 -13.76
CA ASP A 147 -2.58 19.48 -14.69
C ASP A 147 -3.85 20.03 -14.01
N LEU A 148 -4.25 19.39 -12.91
CA LEU A 148 -5.37 19.84 -12.06
C LEU A 148 -4.83 20.83 -11.02
N SER A 149 -5.51 21.96 -10.84
CA SER A 149 -5.19 22.90 -9.77
C SER A 149 -5.48 22.30 -8.39
N ILE A 150 -4.89 22.90 -7.35
CA ILE A 150 -5.09 22.46 -5.96
C ILE A 150 -6.55 22.64 -5.56
N GLU A 151 -7.18 23.74 -5.99
CA GLU A 151 -8.56 24.08 -5.69
C GLU A 151 -9.53 23.07 -6.32
N GLU A 152 -9.36 22.76 -7.61
CA GLU A 152 -10.19 21.78 -8.30
C GLU A 152 -10.06 20.38 -7.68
N GLU A 153 -8.85 19.98 -7.27
CA GLU A 153 -8.63 18.70 -6.57
C GLU A 153 -9.38 18.67 -5.24
N VAL A 154 -9.25 19.72 -4.41
CA VAL A 154 -9.89 19.76 -3.09
C VAL A 154 -11.41 19.88 -3.22
N GLU A 155 -11.92 20.70 -4.14
CA GLU A 155 -13.35 20.85 -4.39
C GLU A 155 -13.98 19.51 -4.81
N TYR A 156 -13.32 18.77 -5.70
CA TYR A 156 -13.74 17.42 -6.06
C TYR A 156 -13.80 16.50 -4.83
N LEU A 157 -12.76 16.49 -4.00
CA LEU A 157 -12.70 15.61 -2.83
C LEU A 157 -13.76 15.94 -1.77
N VAL A 158 -14.06 17.23 -1.57
CA VAL A 158 -15.14 17.67 -0.68
C VAL A 158 -16.51 17.24 -1.23
N ASN A 159 -16.74 17.43 -2.53
CA ASN A 159 -18.00 17.05 -3.18
C ASN A 159 -18.24 15.53 -3.18
N GLU A 160 -17.17 14.73 -3.24
CA GLU A 160 -17.21 13.27 -3.12
C GLU A 160 -17.23 12.78 -1.65
N GLU A 161 -17.38 13.70 -0.69
CA GLU A 161 -17.48 13.41 0.75
C GLU A 161 -16.26 12.67 1.33
N PHE A 162 -15.08 12.84 0.74
CA PHE A 162 -13.84 12.37 1.36
C PHE A 162 -13.58 13.16 2.65
N ALA A 163 -13.07 12.47 3.66
CA ALA A 163 -12.81 13.09 4.95
C ALA A 163 -11.61 14.07 4.93
N GLY A 164 -10.84 14.06 3.84
CA GLY A 164 -9.60 14.82 3.77
C GLY A 164 -8.66 14.37 2.67
N MET A 165 -7.44 14.92 2.72
CA MET A 165 -6.32 14.53 1.89
C MET A 165 -5.00 14.49 2.67
N LYS A 166 -4.04 13.73 2.15
CA LYS A 166 -2.62 13.83 2.47
C LYS A 166 -1.92 14.59 1.35
N PHE A 167 -1.62 15.85 1.62
CA PHE A 167 -1.09 16.84 0.69
C PHE A 167 0.44 16.74 0.57
N LYS A 168 0.97 16.67 -0.66
CA LYS A 168 2.42 16.61 -0.89
C LYS A 168 3.10 17.96 -0.67
N ILE A 169 4.14 17.94 0.16
CA ILE A 169 5.08 19.04 0.42
C ILE A 169 6.52 18.54 0.24
N GLY A 170 7.54 19.34 0.55
CA GLY A 170 8.94 18.89 0.57
C GLY A 170 9.67 18.94 -0.77
N GLY A 171 9.02 19.39 -1.83
CA GLY A 171 9.61 19.60 -3.16
C GLY A 171 9.92 21.07 -3.49
N MET A 172 9.61 21.99 -2.58
CA MET A 172 9.83 23.44 -2.69
C MET A 172 10.37 24.00 -1.36
N SER A 173 10.62 25.30 -1.24
CA SER A 173 10.88 25.90 0.08
C SER A 173 9.65 25.81 0.99
N PRO A 174 9.82 25.84 2.32
CA PRO A 174 8.71 25.87 3.27
C PRO A 174 7.66 26.93 2.94
N GLU A 175 8.07 28.14 2.55
CA GLU A 175 7.16 29.25 2.27
C GLU A 175 6.32 29.01 1.01
N ASP A 176 6.89 28.36 -0.01
CA ASP A 176 6.17 28.06 -1.25
C ASP A 176 5.20 26.89 -1.06
N ASP A 177 5.57 25.88 -0.30
CA ASP A 177 4.65 24.79 0.07
C ASP A 177 3.52 25.29 0.99
N VAL A 178 3.79 26.24 1.89
CA VAL A 178 2.75 26.87 2.72
C VAL A 178 1.73 27.62 1.86
N LYS A 179 2.17 28.33 0.80
CA LYS A 179 1.23 28.99 -0.13
C LYS A 179 0.30 27.96 -0.79
N ARG A 180 0.82 26.80 -1.19
CA ARG A 180 0.03 25.70 -1.76
C ARG A 180 -0.93 25.10 -0.74
N PHE A 181 -0.46 24.84 0.48
CA PHE A 181 -1.27 24.33 1.57
C PHE A 181 -2.42 25.28 1.93
N ARG A 182 -2.17 26.59 2.03
CA ARG A 182 -3.20 27.60 2.34
C ARG A 182 -4.30 27.65 1.29
N ARG A 183 -3.98 27.44 0.01
CA ARG A 183 -4.99 27.30 -1.07
C ARG A 183 -5.86 26.07 -0.85
N ALA A 184 -5.25 24.92 -0.53
CA ALA A 184 -6.00 23.70 -0.21
C ALA A 184 -6.92 23.89 1.01
N ARG A 185 -6.41 24.50 2.10
CA ARG A 185 -7.19 24.80 3.30
C ARG A 185 -8.36 25.76 3.02
N ALA A 186 -8.13 26.80 2.21
CA ALA A 186 -9.17 27.78 1.88
C ALA A 186 -10.37 27.15 1.17
N VAL A 187 -10.14 26.15 0.30
CA VAL A 187 -11.21 25.42 -0.40
C VAL A 187 -11.83 24.32 0.47
N GLY A 188 -11.00 23.59 1.23
CA GLY A 188 -11.48 22.49 2.06
C GLY A 188 -12.30 22.91 3.28
N GLY A 189 -12.13 24.16 3.75
CA GLY A 189 -12.76 24.62 4.99
C GLY A 189 -12.19 23.93 6.23
N ASP A 190 -12.80 24.13 7.39
CA ASP A 190 -12.26 23.66 8.68
C ASP A 190 -12.49 22.15 8.92
N ASP A 191 -13.58 21.59 8.37
CA ASP A 191 -13.97 20.20 8.58
C ASP A 191 -13.20 19.20 7.69
N PHE A 192 -12.59 19.66 6.59
CA PHE A 192 -11.78 18.83 5.71
C PHE A 192 -10.38 18.59 6.30
N ARG A 193 -10.00 17.34 6.52
CA ARG A 193 -8.71 17.01 7.14
C ARG A 193 -7.59 17.13 6.11
N ILE A 194 -6.55 17.89 6.45
CA ILE A 194 -5.36 17.99 5.60
C ILE A 194 -4.16 17.52 6.41
N ALA A 195 -3.70 16.31 6.10
CA ALA A 195 -2.37 15.86 6.51
C ALA A 195 -1.35 16.31 5.47
N VAL A 196 -0.09 16.45 5.86
CA VAL A 196 1.00 16.79 4.93
C VAL A 196 2.05 15.68 4.87
N ASP A 197 2.69 15.51 3.71
CA ASP A 197 3.68 14.46 3.47
C ASP A 197 4.84 15.01 2.63
N ALA A 198 6.00 15.20 3.28
CA ALA A 198 7.21 15.73 2.66
C ALA A 198 8.03 14.68 1.90
N ASN A 199 7.71 13.38 2.06
CA ASN A 199 8.52 12.26 1.57
C ASN A 199 10.03 12.45 1.79
N GLN A 200 10.41 12.85 3.02
CA GLN A 200 11.80 13.11 3.44
C GLN A 200 12.51 14.25 2.68
N GLY A 201 11.78 15.11 1.97
CA GLY A 201 12.37 16.16 1.14
C GLY A 201 12.85 17.41 1.88
N TYR A 202 12.41 17.60 3.12
CA TYR A 202 12.89 18.69 3.97
C TYR A 202 14.09 18.29 4.80
N THR A 203 14.96 19.28 5.03
CA THR A 203 15.90 19.22 6.16
C THR A 203 15.15 19.40 7.48
N LEU A 204 15.80 19.12 8.61
CA LEU A 204 15.19 19.37 9.93
C LEU A 204 14.78 20.85 10.12
N PRO A 205 15.62 21.85 9.81
CA PRO A 205 15.20 23.27 9.84
C PRO A 205 13.99 23.57 8.98
N ASP A 206 13.97 23.12 7.71
CA ASP A 206 12.84 23.38 6.79
C ASP A 206 11.53 22.77 7.32
N ALA A 207 11.61 21.57 7.90
CA ALA A 207 10.44 20.90 8.48
C ALA A 207 9.90 21.65 9.71
N ILE A 208 10.78 22.19 10.56
CA ILE A 208 10.41 23.02 11.71
C ILE A 208 9.77 24.33 11.22
N GLU A 209 10.38 24.98 10.23
CA GLU A 209 9.87 26.21 9.65
C GLU A 209 8.48 26.02 9.03
N PHE A 210 8.30 25.01 8.16
CA PHE A 210 7.01 24.69 7.58
C PHE A 210 5.94 24.48 8.67
N SER A 211 6.27 23.73 9.73
CA SER A 211 5.34 23.43 10.82
C SER A 211 4.88 24.67 11.60
N HIS A 212 5.68 25.74 11.64
CA HIS A 212 5.29 27.00 12.28
C HIS A 212 4.46 27.92 11.36
N LEU A 213 4.51 27.70 10.05
CA LEU A 213 3.84 28.53 9.06
C LEU A 213 2.41 28.08 8.72
N VAL A 214 2.05 26.84 9.06
CA VAL A 214 0.74 26.21 8.79
C VAL A 214 -0.24 26.26 9.96
#